data_AF-A0A6B8VRC6-F1
#
_entry.id   AF-A0A6B8VRC6-F1
#
_cell.length_a   1.000
_cell.length_b   1.000
_cell.length_c   1.000
_cell.angle_alpha   90.00
_cell.angle_beta   90.00
_cell.angle_gamma   90.00
#
_symmetry.space_group_name_H-M   'P 1'
#
loop_
_entity.id
_entity.type
_entity.pdbx_description
1 polymer ?
#
loop_
_entity_poly.entity_id
_entity_poly.type
_entity_poly.pdbx_seq_one_letter_code
_entity_poly.pdbx_strand_id
1 'polypeptide(L)'
;MKQNNSGCAMIAVVIFLIGAILWVVGIALWLLAVAVPIVGLLYGGNFLVQAWAARGVAQNSRAVDAELEALARDASFDLAETITRWDTLMLTKGIGTQLQGREEQAAGIHRRLIAAHQSLHAATTPRHRIEAVLHADTLRATAQSFL
;
A
#
# COMPACT_ATOMS: atom_id res chain seq x y z
N MET A 1 67.38 -39.39 48.83
CA MET A 1 67.20 -38.13 48.05
C MET A 1 65.80 -38.16 47.44
N LYS A 2 64.79 -37.63 48.14
CA LYS A 2 63.39 -37.61 47.69
C LYS A 2 62.74 -36.30 48.13
N GLN A 3 62.95 -35.26 47.35
CA GLN A 3 62.31 -33.94 47.41
C GLN A 3 62.89 -33.25 46.17
N ASN A 4 62.19 -33.17 45.04
CA ASN A 4 61.54 -31.91 44.63
C ASN A 4 60.59 -32.10 43.40
N ASN A 5 60.20 -33.35 43.05
CA ASN A 5 59.51 -33.61 41.77
C ASN A 5 58.00 -33.30 41.77
N SER A 6 57.37 -33.15 42.94
CA SER A 6 55.90 -32.96 43.02
C SER A 6 55.44 -31.54 42.65
N GLY A 7 56.27 -30.52 42.87
CA GLY A 7 55.92 -29.13 42.55
C GLY A 7 55.92 -28.85 41.04
N CYS A 8 56.92 -29.34 40.31
CA CYS A 8 56.99 -29.19 38.86
C CYS A 8 55.87 -29.98 38.15
N ALA A 9 55.53 -31.18 38.64
CA ALA A 9 54.43 -31.97 38.09
C ALA A 9 53.07 -31.27 38.28
N MET A 10 52.83 -30.67 39.45
CA MET A 10 51.60 -29.91 39.70
C MET A 10 51.49 -28.68 38.78
N ILE A 11 52.58 -27.94 38.58
CA ILE A 11 52.61 -26.78 37.68
C ILE A 11 52.35 -27.21 36.23
N ALA A 12 52.94 -28.31 35.77
CA ALA A 12 52.71 -28.83 34.43
C ALA A 12 51.23 -29.20 34.19
N VAL A 13 50.57 -29.82 35.17
CA VAL A 13 49.14 -30.16 35.09
C VAL A 13 48.26 -28.91 35.02
N VAL A 14 48.58 -27.88 35.83
CA VAL A 14 47.85 -26.61 35.82
C VAL A 14 48.00 -25.88 34.47
N ILE A 15 49.21 -25.83 33.91
CA ILE A 15 49.46 -25.23 32.59
C ILE A 15 48.70 -25.99 31.50
N PHE A 16 48.67 -27.32 31.57
CA PHE A 16 47.96 -28.14 30.60
C PHE A 16 46.43 -27.91 30.68
N LEU A 17 45.87 -27.78 31.88
CA LEU A 17 44.46 -27.44 32.08
C LEU A 17 44.12 -26.06 31.52
N ILE A 18 44.95 -25.05 31.78
CA ILE A 18 44.76 -23.70 31.23
C ILE A 18 44.84 -23.73 29.69
N GLY A 19 45.80 -24.47 29.14
CA GLY A 19 45.92 -24.68 27.69
C GLY A 19 44.67 -25.33 27.09
N ALA A 20 44.13 -26.36 27.74
CA ALA A 20 42.90 -27.03 27.30
C ALA A 20 41.69 -26.08 27.31
N ILE A 21 41.54 -25.27 28.36
CA ILE A 21 40.46 -24.27 28.46
C ILE A 21 40.60 -23.22 27.35
N LEU A 22 41.80 -22.67 27.16
CA LEU A 22 42.07 -21.69 26.10
C LEU A 22 41.80 -22.27 24.70
N TRP A 23 42.05 -23.56 24.51
CA TRP A 23 41.80 -24.23 23.24
C TRP A 23 40.29 -24.34 22.93
N VAL A 24 39.48 -24.69 23.93
CA VAL A 24 38.01 -24.72 23.80
C VAL A 24 37.46 -23.34 23.50
N VAL A 25 37.95 -22.30 24.20
CA VAL A 25 37.58 -20.91 23.94
C VAL A 25 37.99 -20.49 22.52
N GLY A 26 39.18 -20.88 22.07
CA GLY A 26 39.66 -20.63 20.70
C GLY A 26 38.74 -21.23 19.64
N ILE A 27 38.29 -22.47 19.81
CA ILE A 27 37.35 -23.13 18.90
C ILE A 27 36.00 -22.42 18.90
N ALA A 28 35.48 -22.06 20.08
CA ALA A 28 34.23 -21.34 20.20
C ALA A 28 34.29 -19.98 19.47
N LEU A 29 35.38 -19.23 19.64
CA LEU A 29 35.62 -17.97 18.95
C LEU A 29 35.75 -18.16 17.43
N TRP A 30 36.40 -19.23 16.99
CA TRP A 30 36.53 -19.54 15.56
C TRP A 30 35.18 -19.84 14.91
N LEU A 31 34.34 -20.67 15.57
CA LEU A 31 32.98 -20.92 15.11
C LEU A 31 32.14 -19.64 15.05
N LEU A 32 32.29 -18.77 16.05
CA LEU A 32 31.58 -17.50 16.11
C LEU A 32 32.06 -16.54 15.01
N ALA A 33 33.36 -16.51 14.73
CA ALA A 33 33.94 -15.71 13.64
C ALA A 33 33.46 -16.16 12.26
N VAL A 34 33.10 -17.42 12.07
CA VAL A 34 32.50 -17.93 10.82
C VAL A 34 30.98 -17.74 10.81
N ALA A 35 30.30 -17.98 11.93
CA ALA A 35 28.85 -17.89 12.01
C ALA A 35 28.34 -16.45 11.86
N VAL A 36 28.98 -15.47 12.52
CA VAL A 36 28.58 -14.06 12.50
C VAL A 36 28.52 -13.47 11.08
N PRO A 37 29.54 -13.59 10.21
CA PRO A 37 29.47 -13.03 8.87
C PRO A 37 28.43 -13.73 7.99
N ILE A 38 28.22 -15.05 8.15
CA ILE A 38 27.19 -15.79 7.41
C ILE A 38 25.80 -15.27 7.79
N VAL A 39 25.52 -15.16 9.09
CA VAL A 39 24.26 -14.62 9.59
C VAL A 39 24.08 -13.16 9.14
N GLY A 40 25.12 -12.34 9.24
CA GLY A 40 25.11 -10.95 8.78
C GLY A 40 24.78 -10.81 7.29
N LEU A 41 25.37 -11.65 6.43
CA LEU A 41 25.08 -11.70 5.00
C LEU A 41 23.64 -12.11 4.70
N LEU A 42 23.13 -13.12 5.41
CA LEU A 42 21.75 -13.60 5.24
C LEU A 42 20.72 -12.52 5.63
N TYR A 43 20.88 -11.92 6.81
CA TYR A 43 19.97 -10.86 7.27
C TYR A 43 20.10 -9.59 6.44
N GLY A 44 21.32 -9.17 6.10
CA GLY A 44 21.57 -8.01 5.25
C GLY A 44 21.00 -8.19 3.84
N GLY A 45 21.19 -9.37 3.25
CA GLY A 45 20.62 -9.72 1.95
C GLY A 45 19.09 -9.73 1.97
N ASN A 46 18.48 -10.35 2.98
CA ASN A 46 17.02 -10.38 3.13
C ASN A 46 16.44 -8.97 3.33
N PHE A 47 17.08 -8.14 4.15
CA PHE A 47 16.68 -6.74 4.34
C PHE A 47 16.74 -5.95 3.03
N LEU A 48 17.81 -6.15 2.25
CA LEU A 48 17.96 -5.51 0.94
C LEU A 48 16.83 -5.94 -0.01
N VAL A 49 16.58 -7.25 -0.16
CA VAL A 49 15.51 -7.77 -1.02
C VAL A 49 14.14 -7.22 -0.62
N GLN A 50 13.82 -7.19 0.68
CA GLN A 50 12.58 -6.61 1.18
C GLN A 50 12.49 -5.10 0.88
N ALA A 51 13.58 -4.36 1.01
CA ALA A 51 13.62 -2.94 0.69
C ALA A 51 13.39 -2.68 -0.81
N TRP A 52 13.96 -3.50 -1.69
CA TRP A 52 13.72 -3.41 -3.14
C TRP A 52 12.29 -3.78 -3.51
N ALA A 53 11.73 -4.84 -2.92
CA ALA A 53 10.34 -5.23 -3.12
C ALA A 53 9.37 -4.13 -2.66
N ALA A 54 9.61 -3.54 -1.48
CA ALA A 54 8.80 -2.43 -0.96
C ALA A 54 8.87 -1.18 -1.85
N ARG A 55 10.05 -0.87 -2.42
CA ARG A 55 10.19 0.23 -3.38
C ARG A 55 9.41 -0.02 -4.67
N GLY A 56 9.48 -1.24 -5.21
CA GLY A 56 8.72 -1.61 -6.42
C GLY A 56 7.21 -1.50 -6.20
N VAL A 57 6.70 -1.99 -5.07
CA VAL A 57 5.29 -1.87 -4.70
C VAL A 57 4.88 -0.40 -4.55
N ALA A 58 5.70 0.43 -3.90
CA ALA A 58 5.40 1.85 -3.70
C ALA A 58 5.42 2.66 -5.01
N GLN A 59 6.28 2.30 -5.97
CA GLN A 59 6.27 2.91 -7.30
C GLN A 59 5.01 2.52 -8.09
N ASN A 60 4.65 1.24 -8.04
CA ASN A 60 3.48 0.74 -8.74
C ASN A 60 2.19 1.32 -8.15
N SER A 61 2.10 1.46 -6.82
CA SER A 61 0.95 2.08 -6.16
C SER A 61 0.79 3.55 -6.54
N ARG A 62 1.89 4.30 -6.61
CA ARG A 62 1.86 5.72 -7.04
C ARG A 62 1.40 5.90 -8.48
N ALA A 63 1.82 5.01 -9.39
CA ALA A 63 1.38 5.05 -10.78
C ALA A 63 -0.13 4.78 -10.88
N VAL A 64 -0.63 3.77 -10.18
CA VAL A 64 -2.07 3.45 -10.11
C VAL A 64 -2.88 4.59 -9.48
N ASP A 65 -2.38 5.20 -8.40
CA ASP A 65 -3.05 6.35 -7.77
C ASP A 65 -3.12 7.57 -8.71
N ALA A 66 -2.06 7.83 -9.48
CA ALA A 66 -2.04 8.93 -10.45
C ALA A 66 -3.03 8.70 -11.61
N GLU A 67 -3.12 7.47 -12.11
CA GLU A 67 -4.09 7.10 -13.14
C GLU A 67 -5.53 7.20 -12.61
N LEU A 68 -5.76 6.76 -11.37
CA LEU A 68 -7.06 6.85 -10.73
C LEU A 68 -7.49 8.30 -10.44
N GLU A 69 -6.54 9.19 -10.14
CA GLU A 69 -6.81 10.63 -10.01
C GLU A 69 -7.24 11.25 -11.35
N ALA A 70 -6.63 10.82 -12.46
CA ALA A 70 -7.01 11.27 -13.79
C ALA A 70 -8.44 10.80 -14.15
N LEU A 71 -8.75 9.52 -13.91
CA LEU A 71 -10.09 8.94 -14.11
C LEU A 71 -11.17 9.64 -13.27
N ALA A 72 -10.91 9.86 -11.99
CA ALA A 72 -11.85 10.55 -11.12
C ALA A 72 -12.10 12.00 -11.56
N ARG A 73 -11.06 12.68 -12.07
CA ARG A 73 -11.19 14.03 -12.60
C ARG A 73 -12.02 14.05 -13.88
N ASP A 74 -11.77 13.13 -14.80
CA ASP A 74 -12.52 13.05 -16.06
C ASP A 74 -14.02 12.76 -15.80
N ALA A 75 -14.31 11.77 -14.95
CA ALA A 75 -15.66 11.47 -14.51
C ALA A 75 -16.36 12.66 -13.82
N SER A 76 -15.61 13.47 -13.06
CA SER A 76 -16.16 14.68 -12.43
C SER A 76 -16.58 15.74 -13.45
N PHE A 77 -15.79 15.92 -14.51
CA PHE A 77 -16.10 16.86 -15.60
C PHE A 77 -17.30 16.38 -16.40
N ASP A 78 -17.31 15.10 -16.76
CA ASP A 78 -18.39 14.43 -17.48
C ASP A 78 -19.74 14.52 -16.73
N LEU A 79 -19.68 14.39 -15.40
CA LEU A 79 -20.85 14.49 -14.56
C LEU A 79 -21.31 15.94 -14.37
N ALA A 80 -20.38 16.90 -14.29
CA ALA A 80 -20.71 18.33 -14.24
C ALA A 80 -21.37 18.81 -15.55
N GLU A 81 -20.91 18.36 -16.71
CA GLU A 81 -21.56 18.63 -18.00
C GLU A 81 -22.99 18.07 -18.01
N THR A 82 -23.16 16.83 -17.52
CA THR A 82 -24.46 16.18 -17.43
C THR A 82 -25.42 16.95 -16.52
N ILE A 83 -24.95 17.40 -15.35
CA ILE A 83 -25.73 18.25 -14.43
C ILE A 83 -26.18 19.54 -15.14
N THR A 84 -25.27 20.21 -15.84
CA THR A 84 -25.56 21.47 -16.56
C THR A 84 -26.64 21.28 -17.64
N ARG A 85 -26.56 20.17 -18.39
CA ARG A 85 -27.59 19.81 -19.38
C ARG A 85 -28.92 19.50 -18.69
N TRP A 86 -28.88 18.86 -17.53
CA TRP A 86 -30.07 18.55 -16.74
C TRP A 86 -30.74 19.78 -16.12
N ASP A 87 -29.97 20.78 -15.69
CA ASP A 87 -30.49 22.08 -15.23
C ASP A 87 -31.28 22.78 -16.34
N THR A 88 -30.78 22.74 -17.56
CA THR A 88 -31.47 23.30 -18.73
C THR A 88 -32.81 22.57 -18.98
N LEU A 89 -32.86 21.26 -18.75
CA LEU A 89 -34.11 20.49 -18.85
C LEU A 89 -35.09 20.73 -17.71
N MET A 90 -34.61 20.93 -16.48
CA MET A 90 -35.47 21.35 -15.37
C MET A 90 -36.08 22.73 -15.63
N LEU A 91 -35.29 23.69 -16.13
CA LEU A 91 -35.76 25.03 -16.51
C LEU A 91 -36.83 24.99 -17.60
N THR A 92 -36.67 24.09 -18.57
CA THR A 92 -37.63 23.89 -19.68
C THR A 92 -38.73 22.89 -19.35
N LYS A 93 -38.84 22.41 -18.09
CA LYS A 93 -39.84 21.41 -17.66
C LYS A 93 -39.86 20.13 -18.51
N GLY A 94 -38.73 19.76 -19.10
CA GLY A 94 -38.59 18.58 -19.97
C GLY A 94 -39.40 18.68 -21.27
N ILE A 95 -39.70 19.88 -21.77
CA ILE A 95 -40.40 20.06 -23.04
C ILE A 95 -39.62 19.35 -24.17
N GLY A 96 -40.25 18.38 -24.82
CA GLY A 96 -39.64 17.62 -25.93
C GLY A 96 -38.88 16.35 -25.52
N THR A 97 -38.86 15.97 -24.24
CA THR A 97 -38.24 14.72 -23.74
C THR A 97 -39.26 13.81 -23.05
N GLN A 98 -38.84 12.60 -22.67
CA GLN A 98 -39.70 11.66 -21.93
C GLN A 98 -40.11 12.15 -20.52
N LEU A 99 -39.57 13.29 -20.08
CA LEU A 99 -39.80 13.88 -18.75
C LEU A 99 -40.82 15.02 -18.76
N GLN A 100 -41.42 15.35 -19.90
CA GLN A 100 -42.45 16.38 -19.99
C GLN A 100 -43.62 16.06 -19.04
N GLY A 101 -43.86 16.95 -18.07
CA GLY A 101 -44.89 16.75 -17.03
C GLY A 101 -44.51 15.81 -15.88
N ARG A 102 -43.25 15.33 -15.81
CA ARG A 102 -42.71 14.49 -14.73
C ARG A 102 -41.63 15.21 -13.93
N GLU A 103 -41.93 16.43 -13.49
CA GLU A 103 -40.99 17.35 -12.83
C GLU A 103 -40.37 16.74 -11.55
N GLU A 104 -41.13 15.96 -10.78
CA GLU A 104 -40.62 15.29 -9.57
C GLU A 104 -39.57 14.21 -9.86
N GLN A 105 -39.72 13.47 -10.97
CA GLN A 105 -38.75 12.45 -11.38
C GLN A 105 -37.45 13.12 -11.87
N ALA A 106 -37.56 14.20 -12.65
CA ALA A 106 -36.41 14.99 -13.08
C ALA A 106 -35.63 15.58 -11.88
N ALA A 107 -36.34 16.14 -10.89
CA ALA A 107 -35.75 16.68 -9.67
C ALA A 107 -35.04 15.60 -8.83
N GLY A 108 -35.61 14.40 -8.75
CA GLY A 108 -35.01 13.27 -8.05
C GLY A 108 -33.68 12.83 -8.68
N ILE A 109 -33.61 12.74 -10.01
CA ILE A 109 -32.38 12.40 -10.74
C ILE A 109 -31.34 13.51 -10.59
N HIS A 110 -31.75 14.78 -10.68
CA HIS A 110 -30.85 15.93 -10.50
C HIS A 110 -30.18 15.95 -9.12
N ARG A 111 -30.95 15.73 -8.03
CA ARG A 111 -30.38 15.64 -6.67
C ARG A 111 -29.40 14.49 -6.53
N ARG A 112 -29.67 13.34 -7.16
CA ARG A 112 -28.76 12.19 -7.16
C ARG A 112 -27.46 12.50 -7.92
N LEU A 113 -27.54 13.22 -9.03
CA LEU A 113 -26.35 13.65 -9.78
C LEU A 113 -25.47 14.57 -8.94
N ILE A 114 -26.04 15.57 -8.26
CA ILE A 114 -25.29 16.45 -7.35
C ILE A 114 -24.66 15.64 -6.20
N ALA A 115 -25.41 14.71 -5.59
CA ALA A 115 -24.89 13.86 -4.52
C ALA A 115 -23.74 12.97 -5.01
N ALA A 116 -23.83 12.40 -6.21
CA ALA A 116 -22.76 11.63 -6.83
C ALA A 116 -21.52 12.49 -7.07
N HIS A 117 -21.67 13.72 -7.58
CA HIS A 117 -20.58 14.68 -7.76
C HIS A 117 -19.86 14.99 -6.45
N GLN A 118 -20.62 15.28 -5.39
CA GLN A 118 -20.04 15.56 -4.06
C GLN A 118 -19.35 14.33 -3.47
N SER A 119 -19.91 13.13 -3.64
CA SER A 119 -19.31 11.88 -3.17
C SER A 119 -17.97 11.58 -3.86
N LEU A 120 -17.86 11.92 -5.16
CA LEU A 120 -16.64 11.77 -5.93
C LEU A 120 -15.53 12.70 -5.43
N HIS A 121 -15.87 13.94 -5.07
CA HIS A 121 -14.92 14.89 -4.47
C HIS A 121 -14.56 14.55 -3.02
N ALA A 122 -15.47 13.94 -2.26
CA ALA A 122 -15.24 13.51 -0.88
C ALA A 122 -14.43 12.20 -0.79
N ALA A 123 -14.35 11.42 -1.87
CA ALA A 123 -13.63 10.15 -1.89
C ALA A 123 -12.10 10.36 -1.85
N THR A 124 -11.53 10.18 -0.65
CA THR A 124 -10.07 10.33 -0.41
C THR A 124 -9.30 9.02 -0.52
N THR A 125 -9.98 7.86 -0.50
CA THR A 125 -9.31 6.55 -0.62
C THR A 125 -9.51 5.93 -2.01
N PRO A 126 -8.51 5.20 -2.56
CA PRO A 126 -8.58 4.64 -3.91
C PRO A 126 -9.81 3.73 -4.15
N ARG A 127 -10.16 2.89 -3.17
CA ARG A 127 -11.35 2.03 -3.29
C ARG A 127 -12.66 2.82 -3.37
N HIS A 128 -12.81 3.83 -2.52
CA HIS A 128 -14.01 4.67 -2.52
C HIS A 128 -14.10 5.54 -3.78
N ARG A 129 -12.95 5.92 -4.37
CA ARG A 129 -12.92 6.62 -5.65
C ARG A 129 -13.42 5.78 -6.80
N ILE A 130 -13.00 4.51 -6.90
CA ILE A 130 -13.48 3.58 -7.94
C ILE A 130 -15.00 3.40 -7.84
N GLU A 131 -15.52 3.14 -6.64
CA GLU A 131 -16.95 2.99 -6.41
C GLU A 131 -17.73 4.27 -6.72
N ALA A 132 -17.20 5.44 -6.35
CA ALA A 132 -17.80 6.73 -6.66
C ALA A 132 -17.83 7.01 -8.17
N VAL A 133 -16.77 6.68 -8.92
CA VAL A 133 -16.71 6.80 -10.39
C VAL A 133 -17.74 5.87 -11.04
N LEU A 134 -17.78 4.59 -10.66
CA LEU A 134 -18.77 3.64 -11.17
C LEU A 134 -20.21 4.09 -10.89
N HIS A 135 -20.47 4.61 -9.70
CA HIS A 135 -21.78 5.14 -9.34
C HIS A 135 -22.14 6.39 -10.16
N ALA A 136 -21.18 7.29 -10.37
CA ALA A 136 -21.32 8.46 -11.23
C ALA A 136 -21.65 8.08 -12.68
N ASP A 137 -20.91 7.14 -13.27
CA ASP A 137 -21.09 6.70 -14.66
C ASP A 137 -22.42 5.99 -14.87
N THR A 138 -22.80 5.09 -13.96
CA THR A 138 -24.11 4.40 -14.03
C THR A 138 -25.28 5.38 -13.93
N LEU A 139 -25.15 6.40 -13.07
CA LEU A 139 -26.16 7.44 -12.93
C LEU A 139 -26.22 8.35 -14.17
N ARG A 140 -25.07 8.70 -14.76
CA ARG A 140 -24.99 9.44 -16.03
C ARG A 140 -25.64 8.66 -17.17
N ALA A 141 -25.33 7.37 -17.32
CA ALA A 141 -25.95 6.52 -18.33
C ALA A 141 -27.48 6.43 -18.15
N THR A 142 -27.93 6.34 -16.90
CA THR A 142 -29.36 6.37 -16.59
C THR A 142 -29.99 7.71 -16.98
N ALA A 143 -29.36 8.84 -16.63
CA ALA A 143 -29.85 10.17 -16.99
C ALA A 143 -29.89 10.40 -18.52
N GLN A 144 -28.87 9.93 -19.25
CA GLN A 144 -28.81 10.01 -20.70
C GLN A 144 -29.91 9.21 -21.40
N SER A 145 -30.43 8.14 -20.80
CA SER A 145 -31.54 7.39 -21.41
C SER A 145 -32.88 8.14 -21.42
N PHE A 146 -32.99 9.23 -20.64
CA PHE A 146 -34.16 10.09 -20.59
C PHE A 146 -34.04 11.37 -21.43
N LEU A 147 -32.84 11.64 -21.98
CA LEU A 147 -32.56 12.69 -22.96
C LEU A 147 -33.02 12.24 -24.35
#